data_AF-A0A6L8LVF0-F1
#
_entry.id   AF-A0A6L8LVF0-F1
#
_cell.length_a   1.000
_cell.length_b   1.000
_cell.length_c   1.000
_cell.angle_alpha   90.00
_cell.angle_beta   90.00
_cell.angle_gamma   90.00
#
_symmetry.space_group_name_H-M   'P 1'
#
loop_
_entity.id
_entity.type
_entity.pdbx_description
1 polymer ?
#
loop_
_entity_poly.entity_id
_entity_poly.type
_entity_poly.pdbx_seq_one_letter_code
_entity_poly.pdbx_strand_id
1 'polypeptide(L)'
;MKNHIVDLIPSRIISSELASKVNRVAGMIFDNHAVKIDFRQLKLDLSDDDLIEISLVHMGIEAKGYLKVVEIERLLGLEIKYLDKDYVSYLITQNMAPYGVHYVGFIEGKDSHNLPLCITTVFECECLATTLYLDAESMHIDGDCLEPKPQSLSGDLKLTVSWTPFETALTTQELSALSTDDVVLVYPK
;
A
#
# COMPACT_ATOMS: atom_id res chain seq x y z
N MET A 1 31.65 18.13 23.79
CA MET A 1 30.99 17.50 22.63
C MET A 1 29.67 18.22 22.39
N LYS A 2 29.43 18.77 21.20
CA LYS A 2 28.14 19.34 20.84
C LYS A 2 27.21 18.19 20.44
N ASN A 3 26.14 17.96 21.20
CA ASN A 3 25.11 17.01 20.81
C ASN A 3 24.38 17.58 19.61
N HIS A 4 24.54 16.95 18.44
CA HIS A 4 23.68 17.23 17.30
C HIS A 4 22.31 16.63 17.60
N ILE A 5 21.34 17.49 17.85
CA ILE A 5 19.93 17.11 17.92
C ILE A 5 19.52 16.83 16.47
N VAL A 6 19.13 15.59 16.18
CA VAL A 6 18.57 15.19 14.90
C VAL A 6 17.06 15.22 15.06
N ASP A 7 16.42 16.21 14.44
CA ASP A 7 14.96 16.28 14.37
C ASP A 7 14.50 15.40 13.21
N LEU A 8 13.85 14.28 13.53
CA LEU A 8 13.24 13.39 12.55
C LEU A 8 11.85 13.94 12.20
N ILE A 9 11.73 14.51 11.01
CA ILE A 9 10.44 14.99 10.48
C ILE A 9 9.87 13.88 9.60
N PRO A 10 8.63 13.42 9.84
CA PRO A 10 8.00 12.41 9.00
C PRO A 10 7.79 12.94 7.57
N SER A 11 8.13 12.13 6.58
CA SER A 11 7.93 12.48 5.17
C SER A 11 6.46 12.53 4.77
N ARG A 12 5.60 11.74 5.43
CA ARG A 12 4.14 11.80 5.32
C ARG A 12 3.46 11.50 6.66
N ILE A 13 2.29 12.10 6.85
CA ILE A 13 1.38 11.83 7.96
C ILE A 13 0.14 11.17 7.37
N ILE A 14 -0.21 9.99 7.89
CA ILE A 14 -1.42 9.27 7.49
C ILE A 14 -2.49 9.39 8.57
N SER A 15 -3.76 9.48 8.15
CA SER A 15 -4.88 9.48 9.09
C SER A 15 -5.10 8.09 9.69
N SER A 16 -5.78 8.03 10.84
CA SER A 16 -6.17 6.76 11.46
C SER A 16 -7.12 5.95 10.56
N GLU A 17 -7.98 6.64 9.79
CA GLU A 17 -8.86 6.01 8.81
C GLU A 17 -8.07 5.34 7.69
N LEU A 18 -7.10 6.06 7.11
CA LEU A 18 -6.24 5.53 6.05
C LEU A 18 -5.41 4.35 6.56
N ALA A 19 -4.84 4.46 7.76
CA ALA A 19 -4.12 3.37 8.40
C ALA A 19 -5.02 2.13 8.59
N SER A 20 -6.27 2.31 9.00
CA SER A 20 -7.24 1.23 9.14
C SER A 20 -7.55 0.56 7.79
N LYS A 21 -7.78 1.34 6.72
CA LYS A 21 -7.99 0.83 5.36
C LYS A 21 -6.81 0.00 4.86
N VAL A 22 -5.59 0.50 5.04
CA VAL A 22 -4.37 -0.22 4.64
C VAL A 22 -4.20 -1.50 5.45
N ASN A 23 -4.38 -1.44 6.78
CA ASN A 23 -4.24 -2.61 7.64
C ASN A 23 -5.27 -3.69 7.32
N ARG A 24 -6.47 -3.33 6.85
CA ARG A 24 -7.51 -4.28 6.45
C ARG A 24 -7.09 -5.16 5.28
N VAL A 25 -6.29 -4.64 4.35
CA VAL A 25 -5.83 -5.38 3.17
C VAL A 25 -4.41 -5.92 3.31
N ALA A 26 -3.68 -5.51 4.36
CA ALA A 26 -2.33 -5.96 4.61
C ALA A 26 -2.28 -7.47 4.83
N GLY A 27 -1.52 -8.17 3.99
CA GLY A 27 -1.42 -9.64 4.06
C GLY A 27 -2.65 -10.37 3.54
N MET A 28 -3.54 -9.68 2.82
CA MET A 28 -4.71 -10.26 2.17
C MET A 28 -4.53 -10.31 0.65
N ILE A 29 -5.33 -11.14 -0.01
CA ILE A 29 -5.56 -11.15 -1.45
C ILE A 29 -7.04 -10.88 -1.66
N PHE A 30 -7.37 -10.00 -2.59
CA PHE A 30 -8.73 -9.88 -3.09
C PHE A 30 -8.90 -10.81 -4.29
N ASP A 31 -9.97 -11.61 -4.31
CA ASP A 31 -10.33 -12.45 -5.45
C ASP A 31 -11.86 -12.54 -5.55
N ASN A 32 -12.41 -12.03 -6.64
CA ASN A 32 -13.84 -12.16 -6.97
C ASN A 32 -14.08 -13.01 -8.22
N HIS A 33 -13.09 -13.84 -8.59
CA HIS A 33 -13.02 -14.67 -9.80
C HIS A 33 -12.92 -13.92 -11.14
N ALA A 34 -13.21 -12.62 -11.19
CA ALA A 34 -13.00 -11.79 -12.38
C ALA A 34 -11.69 -11.02 -12.31
N VAL A 35 -11.36 -10.54 -11.11
CA VAL A 35 -10.19 -9.75 -10.79
C VAL A 35 -9.58 -10.31 -9.51
N LYS A 36 -8.25 -10.41 -9.53
CA LYS A 36 -7.44 -10.77 -8.40
C LYS A 36 -6.43 -9.67 -8.11
N ILE A 37 -6.31 -9.27 -6.84
CA ILE A 37 -5.38 -8.24 -6.39
C ILE A 37 -4.61 -8.76 -5.18
N ASP A 38 -3.30 -8.94 -5.36
CA ASP A 38 -2.39 -9.22 -4.25
C ASP A 38 -1.78 -7.90 -3.76
N PHE A 39 -2.21 -7.45 -2.58
CA PHE A 39 -1.73 -6.23 -1.95
C PHE A 39 -0.31 -6.40 -1.42
N ARG A 40 0.60 -5.51 -1.85
CA ARG A 40 2.01 -5.55 -1.47
C ARG A 40 2.36 -4.40 -0.52
N GLN A 41 3.17 -3.47 -0.99
CA GLN A 41 3.80 -2.44 -0.17
C GLN A 41 3.17 -1.08 -0.42
N LEU A 42 3.09 -0.26 0.63
CA LEU A 42 2.85 1.16 0.48
C LEU A 42 4.00 1.80 -0.28
N LYS A 43 3.65 2.64 -1.24
CA LYS A 43 4.58 3.36 -2.09
C LYS A 43 4.26 4.85 -1.99
N LEU A 44 5.25 5.60 -1.50
CA LEU A 44 5.13 7.02 -1.19
C LEU A 44 5.33 7.89 -2.44
N ASP A 45 6.22 7.44 -3.33
CA ASP A 45 6.55 8.09 -4.59
C ASP A 45 6.57 7.06 -5.72
N LEU A 46 5.89 7.36 -6.82
CA LEU A 46 5.99 6.57 -8.05
C LEU A 46 7.21 7.04 -8.87
N SER A 47 7.74 6.15 -9.70
CA SER A 47 8.82 6.47 -10.64
C SER A 47 8.33 7.46 -11.70
N ASP A 48 9.25 8.17 -12.35
CA ASP A 48 9.01 9.10 -13.48
C ASP A 48 8.46 8.45 -14.77
N ASP A 49 7.72 7.34 -14.62
CA ASP A 49 7.08 6.65 -15.73
C ASP A 49 5.74 7.31 -16.05
N ASP A 50 5.37 7.37 -17.32
CA ASP A 50 4.03 7.76 -17.72
C ASP A 50 3.00 6.71 -17.25
N LEU A 51 1.88 7.20 -16.71
CA LEU A 51 0.84 6.38 -16.11
C LEU A 51 -0.53 6.65 -16.74
N ILE A 52 -1.38 5.64 -16.73
CA ILE A 52 -2.81 5.73 -17.00
C ILE A 52 -3.55 5.63 -15.68
N GLU A 53 -4.33 6.65 -15.36
CA GLU A 53 -5.32 6.61 -14.28
C GLU A 53 -6.52 5.80 -14.72
N ILE A 54 -6.90 4.85 -13.88
CA ILE A 54 -8.08 4.01 -14.04
C ILE A 54 -9.00 4.13 -12.83
N SER A 55 -10.28 3.90 -13.08
CA SER A 55 -11.27 3.57 -12.05
C SER A 55 -11.53 2.07 -12.12
N LEU A 56 -11.35 1.37 -11.02
CA LEU A 56 -11.68 -0.04 -10.87
C LEU A 56 -12.99 -0.13 -10.09
N VAL A 57 -14.07 -0.53 -10.76
CA VAL A 57 -15.40 -0.72 -10.18
C VAL A 57 -15.93 -2.09 -10.60
N HIS A 58 -15.82 -3.05 -9.69
CA HIS A 58 -16.33 -4.41 -9.90
C HIS A 58 -16.96 -4.94 -8.60
N MET A 59 -17.62 -6.09 -8.67
CA MET A 59 -18.21 -6.74 -7.50
C MET A 59 -17.18 -6.85 -6.35
N GLY A 60 -17.47 -6.21 -5.22
CA GLY A 60 -16.62 -6.24 -4.04
C GLY A 60 -15.42 -5.28 -4.04
N ILE A 61 -15.22 -4.46 -5.08
CA ILE A 61 -14.13 -3.47 -5.12
C ILE A 61 -14.50 -2.20 -5.89
N GLU A 62 -14.22 -1.06 -5.27
CA GLU A 62 -14.22 0.27 -5.88
C GLU A 62 -12.93 0.99 -5.48
N ALA A 63 -12.12 1.39 -6.45
CA ALA A 63 -10.87 2.11 -6.19
C ALA A 63 -10.38 2.88 -7.41
N LYS A 64 -9.57 3.91 -7.19
CA LYS A 64 -8.72 4.47 -8.24
C LYS A 64 -7.38 3.78 -8.26
N GLY A 65 -6.78 3.70 -9.43
CA GLY A 65 -5.42 3.20 -9.53
C GLY A 65 -4.70 3.66 -10.78
N TYR A 66 -3.42 3.32 -10.85
CA TYR A 66 -2.52 3.77 -11.90
C TYR A 66 -1.76 2.59 -12.49
N LEU A 67 -1.81 2.48 -13.81
CA LEU A 67 -1.09 1.48 -14.60
C LEU A 67 0.00 2.17 -15.40
N LYS A 68 1.15 1.52 -15.61
CA LYS A 68 2.17 2.07 -16.49
C LYS A 68 1.69 2.03 -17.93
N VAL A 69 1.98 3.08 -18.69
CA VAL A 69 1.63 3.18 -20.12
C VAL A 69 2.14 1.97 -20.90
N VAL A 70 3.39 1.57 -20.68
CA VAL A 70 4.01 0.38 -21.30
C VAL A 70 3.19 -0.91 -21.12
N GLU A 71 2.49 -1.07 -20.00
CA GLU A 71 1.66 -2.25 -19.75
C GLU A 71 0.38 -2.23 -20.57
N ILE A 72 -0.20 -1.04 -20.77
CA ILE A 72 -1.36 -0.84 -21.63
C ILE A 72 -0.99 -0.96 -23.11
N GLU A 73 0.16 -0.44 -23.51
CA GLU A 73 0.69 -0.63 -24.87
C GLU A 73 0.93 -2.11 -25.18
N ARG A 74 1.43 -2.87 -24.20
CA ARG A 74 1.59 -4.32 -24.32
C ARG A 74 0.24 -5.04 -24.45
N LEU A 75 -0.77 -4.63 -23.69
CA LEU A 75 -2.12 -5.17 -23.79
C LEU A 75 -2.74 -4.91 -25.17
N LEU A 76 -2.61 -3.69 -25.67
CA LEU A 76 -3.23 -3.25 -26.92
C LEU A 76 -2.41 -3.61 -28.17
N GLY A 77 -1.13 -3.96 -27.99
CA GLY A 77 -0.20 -4.22 -29.09
C GLY A 77 0.15 -2.98 -29.92
N LEU A 78 0.08 -1.79 -29.33
CA LEU A 78 0.28 -0.52 -30.03
C LEU A 78 0.80 0.58 -29.09
N GLU A 79 1.58 1.50 -29.63
CA GLU A 79 2.06 2.68 -28.92
C GLU A 79 0.94 3.72 -28.79
N ILE A 80 0.62 4.12 -27.55
CA ILE A 80 -0.55 4.99 -27.28
C ILE A 80 -0.19 6.47 -27.21
N LYS A 81 1.10 6.81 -27.16
CA LYS A 81 1.61 8.18 -26.99
C LYS A 81 1.09 9.18 -28.02
N TYR A 82 0.81 8.71 -29.24
CA TYR A 82 0.38 9.54 -30.37
C TYR A 82 -1.13 9.46 -30.65
N LEU A 83 -1.87 8.71 -29.84
CA LEU A 83 -3.30 8.53 -30.01
C LEU A 83 -4.09 9.59 -29.25
N ASP A 84 -5.25 9.92 -29.78
CA ASP A 84 -6.21 10.78 -29.08
C ASP A 84 -6.68 10.10 -27.79
N LYS A 85 -6.87 10.88 -26.72
CA LYS A 85 -7.33 10.40 -25.42
C LYS A 85 -8.67 9.68 -25.53
N ASP A 86 -9.57 10.15 -26.38
CA ASP A 86 -10.88 9.51 -26.58
C ASP A 86 -10.72 8.14 -27.22
N TYR A 87 -9.74 7.99 -28.11
CA TYR A 87 -9.44 6.72 -28.76
C TYR A 87 -8.77 5.73 -27.79
N VAL A 88 -7.82 6.20 -26.97
CA VAL A 88 -7.22 5.37 -25.90
C VAL A 88 -8.28 4.92 -24.91
N SER A 89 -9.16 5.83 -24.48
CA SER A 89 -10.29 5.53 -23.59
C SER A 89 -11.19 4.45 -24.18
N TYR A 90 -11.53 4.58 -25.47
CA TYR A 90 -12.32 3.58 -26.20
C TYR A 90 -11.63 2.21 -26.21
N LEU A 91 -10.34 2.15 -26.56
CA LEU A 91 -9.58 0.90 -26.61
C LEU A 91 -9.49 0.20 -25.26
N ILE A 92 -9.21 0.94 -24.18
CA ILE A 92 -9.16 0.39 -22.83
C ILE A 92 -10.54 -0.11 -22.42
N THR A 93 -11.59 0.67 -22.67
CA THR A 93 -12.98 0.29 -22.35
C THR A 93 -13.37 -1.00 -23.05
N GLN A 94 -13.07 -1.16 -24.34
CA GLN A 94 -13.38 -2.38 -25.10
C GLN A 94 -12.72 -3.64 -24.52
N ASN A 95 -11.49 -3.51 -24.00
CA ASN A 95 -10.71 -4.65 -23.52
C ASN A 95 -10.89 -4.94 -22.02
N MET A 96 -11.21 -3.91 -21.21
CA MET A 96 -11.11 -4.01 -19.76
C MET A 96 -12.40 -3.68 -18.99
N ALA A 97 -13.40 -3.07 -19.64
CA ALA A 97 -14.69 -2.81 -18.99
C ALA A 97 -15.41 -4.06 -18.45
N PRO A 98 -15.32 -5.26 -19.09
CA PRO A 98 -15.90 -6.48 -18.50
C PRO A 98 -15.35 -6.84 -17.12
N TYR A 99 -14.14 -6.37 -16.79
CA TYR A 99 -13.48 -6.59 -15.50
C TYR A 99 -13.58 -5.35 -14.58
N GLY A 100 -14.44 -4.38 -14.93
CA GLY A 100 -14.67 -3.18 -14.14
C GLY A 100 -13.57 -2.12 -14.23
N VAL A 101 -12.64 -2.23 -15.18
CA VAL A 101 -11.56 -1.25 -15.35
C VAL A 101 -11.96 -0.21 -16.40
N HIS A 102 -11.96 1.05 -15.98
CA HIS A 102 -12.36 2.18 -16.81
C HIS A 102 -11.23 3.20 -16.88
N TYR A 103 -10.97 3.72 -18.08
CA TYR A 103 -10.02 4.81 -18.27
C TYR A 103 -10.54 6.11 -17.65
N VAL A 104 -9.66 6.81 -16.92
CA VAL A 104 -9.96 8.14 -16.35
C VAL A 104 -9.08 9.20 -16.99
N GLY A 105 -7.77 8.95 -17.09
CA GLY A 105 -6.83 9.97 -17.54
C GLY A 105 -5.42 9.46 -17.80
N PHE A 106 -4.60 10.37 -18.34
CA PHE A 106 -3.18 10.15 -18.57
C PHE A 106 -2.39 11.07 -17.63
N ILE A 107 -1.35 10.53 -17.01
CA ILE A 107 -0.47 11.22 -16.07
C ILE A 107 0.94 11.13 -16.62
N GLU A 108 1.52 12.30 -16.94
CA GLU A 108 2.90 12.38 -17.37
C GLU A 108 3.83 11.99 -16.22
N GLY A 109 4.96 11.36 -16.53
CA GLY A 109 5.90 10.86 -15.52
C GLY A 109 6.36 11.94 -14.53
N LYS A 110 6.45 13.20 -14.95
CA LYS A 110 6.80 14.33 -14.08
C LYS A 110 5.76 14.64 -13.01
N ASP A 111 4.49 14.32 -13.28
CA ASP A 111 3.38 14.54 -12.36
C ASP A 111 3.16 13.33 -11.43
N SER A 112 3.85 12.22 -11.68
CA SER A 112 3.73 10.98 -10.88
C SER A 112 4.12 11.16 -9.41
N HIS A 113 4.99 12.13 -9.10
CA HIS A 113 5.39 12.46 -7.73
C HIS A 113 4.28 13.15 -6.92
N ASN A 114 3.27 13.72 -7.58
CA ASN A 114 2.15 14.40 -6.92
C ASN A 114 1.00 13.44 -6.57
N LEU A 115 1.19 12.15 -6.79
CA LEU A 115 0.15 11.15 -6.58
C LEU A 115 -0.11 10.90 -5.08
N PRO A 116 -1.35 10.48 -4.75
CA PRO A 116 -1.70 10.09 -3.38
C PRO A 116 -0.90 8.87 -2.94
N LEU A 117 -1.01 8.53 -1.65
CA LEU A 117 -0.37 7.34 -1.11
C LEU A 117 -0.91 6.10 -1.82
N CYS A 118 -0.04 5.36 -2.49
CA CYS A 118 -0.45 4.18 -3.25
C CYS A 118 -0.07 2.89 -2.55
N ILE A 119 -0.85 1.83 -2.74
CA ILE A 119 -0.47 0.45 -2.47
C ILE A 119 -0.04 -0.15 -3.80
N THR A 120 1.19 -0.66 -3.86
CA THR A 120 1.61 -1.49 -5.00
C THR A 120 0.88 -2.81 -4.91
N THR A 121 0.23 -3.23 -5.99
CA THR A 121 -0.48 -4.51 -6.05
C THR A 121 -0.06 -5.30 -7.28
N VAL A 122 -0.17 -6.62 -7.20
CA VAL A 122 -0.19 -7.46 -8.40
C VAL A 122 -1.66 -7.61 -8.78
N PHE A 123 -2.02 -7.00 -9.91
CA PHE A 123 -3.36 -7.03 -10.47
C PHE A 123 -3.41 -8.08 -11.58
N GLU A 124 -4.39 -8.96 -11.52
CA GLU A 124 -4.64 -10.00 -12.50
C GLU A 124 -6.12 -9.99 -12.89
N CYS A 125 -6.37 -9.89 -14.18
CA CYS A 125 -7.63 -10.26 -14.82
C CYS A 125 -7.31 -11.13 -16.05
N GLU A 126 -8.34 -11.58 -16.77
CA GLU A 126 -8.14 -12.47 -17.92
C GLU A 126 -7.26 -11.87 -19.03
N CYS A 127 -7.35 -10.55 -19.25
CA CYS A 127 -6.60 -9.88 -20.32
C CYS A 127 -5.27 -9.28 -19.87
N LEU A 128 -5.06 -9.05 -18.57
CA LEU A 128 -3.91 -8.33 -18.06
C LEU A 128 -3.44 -8.86 -16.69
N ALA A 129 -2.14 -9.15 -16.60
CA ALA A 129 -1.45 -9.42 -15.34
C ALA A 129 -0.27 -8.45 -15.20
N THR A 130 -0.35 -7.52 -14.25
CA THR A 130 0.63 -6.45 -14.11
C THR A 130 0.65 -5.81 -12.71
N THR A 131 1.53 -4.82 -12.52
CA THR A 131 1.54 -4.00 -11.31
C THR A 131 0.51 -2.87 -11.42
N LEU A 132 -0.41 -2.81 -10.47
CA LEU A 132 -1.34 -1.70 -10.29
C LEU A 132 -0.92 -0.89 -9.06
N TYR A 133 -0.83 0.42 -9.20
CA TYR A 133 -0.65 1.32 -8.06
C TYR A 133 -2.03 1.80 -7.62
N LEU A 134 -2.56 1.20 -6.57
CA LEU A 134 -3.92 1.46 -6.11
C LEU A 134 -3.89 2.62 -5.10
N ASP A 135 -4.71 3.64 -5.30
CA ASP A 135 -4.82 4.77 -4.37
C ASP A 135 -5.46 4.30 -3.06
N ALA A 136 -4.70 4.41 -1.98
CA ALA A 136 -5.11 3.89 -0.67
C ALA A 136 -6.33 4.62 -0.09
N GLU A 137 -6.56 5.87 -0.46
CA GLU A 137 -7.67 6.67 0.08
C GLU A 137 -9.01 6.32 -0.59
N SER A 138 -9.01 6.14 -1.91
CA SER A 138 -10.21 5.78 -2.68
C SER A 138 -10.63 4.32 -2.55
N MET A 139 -9.80 3.47 -1.96
CA MET A 139 -10.05 2.04 -1.82
C MET A 139 -11.27 1.73 -0.94
N HIS A 140 -12.25 1.06 -1.55
CA HIS A 140 -13.40 0.43 -0.89
C HIS A 140 -13.47 -1.04 -1.31
N ILE A 141 -13.31 -1.95 -0.36
CA ILE A 141 -13.28 -3.39 -0.61
C ILE A 141 -14.27 -4.10 0.31
N ASP A 142 -14.99 -5.06 -0.24
CA ASP A 142 -15.82 -5.99 0.51
C ASP A 142 -14.94 -7.06 1.19
N GLY A 143 -15.18 -7.28 2.48
CA GLY A 143 -14.41 -8.23 3.28
C GLY A 143 -14.63 -9.67 2.86
N ASP A 144 -15.80 -9.97 2.28
CA ASP A 144 -16.17 -11.32 1.87
C ASP A 144 -15.37 -11.80 0.65
N CYS A 145 -14.76 -10.87 -0.11
CA CYS A 145 -13.86 -11.16 -1.23
C CYS A 145 -12.38 -11.15 -0.83
N LEU A 146 -12.06 -10.99 0.46
CA LEU A 146 -10.69 -10.98 0.95
C LEU A 146 -10.30 -12.34 1.54
N GLU A 147 -9.24 -12.91 1.01
CA GLU A 147 -8.65 -14.16 1.49
C GLU A 147 -7.29 -13.91 2.15
N PRO A 148 -6.98 -14.56 3.29
CA PRO A 148 -5.66 -14.47 3.88
C PRO A 148 -4.59 -14.98 2.92
N LYS A 149 -3.54 -14.19 2.73
CA LYS A 149 -2.42 -14.62 1.91
C LYS A 149 -1.65 -15.73 2.63
N PRO A 150 -1.46 -16.91 2.01
CA PRO A 150 -0.59 -17.93 2.57
C PRO A 150 0.84 -17.38 2.66
N GLN A 151 1.34 -17.23 3.88
CA GLN A 151 2.70 -16.75 4.10
C GLN A 151 3.66 -17.92 4.20
N SER A 152 4.71 -17.91 3.37
CA SER A 152 5.86 -18.82 3.50
C SER A 152 6.92 -18.18 4.41
N LEU A 153 6.52 -17.78 5.62
CA LEU A 153 7.52 -17.43 6.63
C LEU A 153 8.26 -18.70 7.05
N SER A 154 9.57 -18.60 7.21
CA SER A 154 10.36 -19.72 7.72
C SER A 154 9.80 -20.16 9.07
N GLY A 155 9.65 -21.47 9.29
CA GLY A 155 9.26 -22.01 10.59
C GLY A 155 10.23 -21.64 11.72
N ASP A 156 11.43 -21.19 11.37
CA ASP A 156 12.47 -20.76 12.30
C ASP A 156 12.41 -19.26 12.64
N LEU A 157 11.41 -18.53 12.15
CA LEU A 157 11.26 -17.10 12.41
C LEU A 157 10.94 -16.86 13.90
N LYS A 158 11.94 -16.44 14.68
CA LYS A 158 11.76 -16.09 16.10
C LYS A 158 11.16 -14.70 16.25
N LEU A 159 9.86 -14.64 16.49
CA LEU A 159 9.19 -13.40 16.85
C LEU A 159 9.36 -13.16 18.35
N THR A 160 10.17 -12.16 18.71
CA THR A 160 10.41 -11.80 20.11
C THR A 160 9.62 -10.53 20.43
N VAL A 161 8.59 -10.66 21.26
CA VAL A 161 7.85 -9.50 21.79
C VAL A 161 8.39 -9.19 23.18
N SER A 162 8.95 -8.01 23.36
CA SER A 162 9.26 -7.47 24.68
C SER A 162 8.14 -6.52 25.10
N TRP A 163 7.32 -6.94 26.05
CA TRP A 163 6.31 -6.08 26.65
C TRP A 163 6.76 -5.68 28.06
N THR A 164 6.81 -4.38 28.31
CA THR A 164 7.19 -3.81 29.61
C THR A 164 6.02 -2.96 30.11
N PRO A 165 5.06 -3.55 30.85
CA PRO A 165 3.85 -2.84 31.26
C PRO A 165 4.07 -1.74 32.30
N PHE A 166 5.17 -1.81 33.03
CA PHE A 166 5.51 -0.86 34.08
C PHE A 166 6.93 -0.36 33.90
N GLU A 167 7.15 0.92 34.17
CA GLU A 167 8.49 1.50 34.21
C GLU A 167 8.69 2.35 35.47
N THR A 168 9.96 2.53 35.82
CA THR A 168 10.38 3.43 36.91
C THR A 168 11.75 3.97 36.56
N ALA A 169 11.99 5.24 36.88
CA ALA A 169 13.26 5.87 36.66
C ALA A 169 14.04 5.90 37.98
N LEU A 170 15.23 5.31 37.98
CA LEU A 170 16.15 5.34 39.11
C LEU A 170 17.42 6.08 38.71
N THR A 171 17.96 6.85 39.64
CA THR A 171 19.28 7.45 39.51
C THR A 171 20.37 6.38 39.57
N THR A 172 21.56 6.69 39.07
CA THR A 172 22.71 5.77 39.12
C THR A 172 23.11 5.40 40.55
N GLN A 173 22.89 6.30 41.51
CA GLN A 173 23.15 6.02 42.93
C GLN A 173 22.11 5.06 43.52
N GLU A 174 20.82 5.26 43.22
CA GLU A 174 19.75 4.34 43.64
C GLU A 174 19.95 2.94 43.06
N LEU A 175 20.30 2.83 41.77
CA LEU A 175 20.61 1.55 41.14
C LEU A 175 21.78 0.82 41.82
N SER A 176 22.82 1.55 42.23
CA SER A 176 23.99 0.97 42.89
C SER A 176 23.75 0.58 44.35
N ALA A 177 22.69 1.11 44.96
CA ALA A 177 22.33 0.85 46.35
C ALA A 177 21.29 -0.27 46.50
N LEU A 178 20.71 -0.75 45.39
CA LEU A 178 19.74 -1.84 45.41
C LEU A 178 20.39 -3.16 45.81
N SER A 179 19.77 -3.82 46.77
CA SER A 179 20.03 -5.20 47.16
C SER A 179 18.87 -6.10 46.77
N THR A 180 19.07 -7.42 46.90
CA THR A 180 18.04 -8.44 46.65
C THR A 180 16.82 -8.35 47.57
N ASP A 181 16.94 -7.67 48.71
CA ASP A 181 15.86 -7.58 49.70
C ASP A 181 15.03 -6.29 49.55
N ASP A 182 15.38 -5.43 48.60
CA ASP A 182 14.73 -4.14 48.40
C ASP A 182 13.51 -4.22 47.47
N VAL A 183 12.49 -3.42 47.78
CA VAL A 183 11.27 -3.30 46.99
C VAL A 183 11.36 -2.06 46.11
N VAL A 184 11.25 -2.23 44.80
CA VAL A 184 11.21 -1.13 43.82
C VAL A 184 9.76 -0.89 43.39
N LEU A 185 9.29 0.35 43.59
CA LEU A 185 7.99 0.79 43.09
C LEU A 185 8.08 1.07 41.59
N VAL A 186 7.16 0.46 40.84
CA VAL A 186 7.01 0.63 39.39
C VAL A 186 5.66 1.25 39.08
N TYR A 187 5.59 2.04 38.02
CA TYR A 187 4.38 2.73 37.59
C TYR A 187 3.93 2.19 36.23
N PRO A 188 2.61 2.14 35.96
CA PRO A 188 2.12 1.82 34.62
C PRO A 188 2.72 2.82 33.62
N LYS A 189 3.12 2.32 32.44
CA LYS A 189 3.48 3.20 31.32
C LYS A 189 2.30 4.05 30.86
#